data_AF-A0A2S6BS51-F1
#
_entry.id   AF-A0A2S6BS51-F1
#
_cell.length_a   1.000
_cell.length_b   1.000
_cell.length_c   1.000
_cell.angle_alpha   90.00
_cell.angle_beta   90.00
_cell.angle_gamma   90.00
#
_symmetry.space_group_name_H-M   'P 1'
#
loop_
_entity.id
_entity.type
_entity.pdbx_description
1 polymer ?
#
loop_
_entity_poly.entity_id
_entity_poly.type
_entity_poly.pdbx_seq_one_letter_code
_entity_poly.pdbx_strand_id
1 'polypeptide(L)'
;MTTMAYGPFENPSWQQDLPSPYFGEGHRAFQNACRAFIDENLNAHALEWEREETVPESVRQRFGEANMLIPALAAPLPVGWLKKLNLSRLPGGVLVQDYDDLHSYIYFDEMARSGLLAVPGSLMAGMAYGVPPILHYGSSELQERLLPELLSASKRCCIAVTEPEAGSDVAGMTTTAEKSEDGKCYIVNGAKKWITNGLWADYATMAVRTGGSGAKGLSLPVVPLKGQAGVTVRKLPLGGGNTAGTAYIDLEDVQVPVGNLIGREGSGMSYIMANFNHERMAVSITVTRQARVALDATVKYCLKREAFGRTLIDQPVIRKRLAKCGAEVETMTAWLESLSYQMHKMGKEQADARLGGLIALAKAKAGKVLEKCASCAVLLHGGAGYTRSGQGELVENTRISRETAARTPEQPQQVFIMPGAPRYTTELMDVPGMKFRIDIPDPKQRIQAYIDEYANPSHNGKTFEGIDEPLMRECIRLISATGPPKVSCVFELEVTPQFSNRMGNMHGGAIALVFDMATTMCQAPYAREDFWWFGGVSRTLNVTYLRPVRMGMRIEIRCEVLQMGDRLATIRGEFRDKADGRVLCVCEHNKVSIQFKGKSVL
;
A
#
# COMPACT_ATOMS: atom_id res chain seq x y z
N MET A 1 -20.37 34.79 -3.40
CA MET A 1 -19.60 33.56 -3.70
C MET A 1 -18.78 33.88 -4.93
N THR A 2 -17.50 34.15 -4.75
CA THR A 2 -16.55 34.28 -5.87
C THR A 2 -16.64 32.99 -6.67
N THR A 3 -17.01 33.09 -7.95
CA THR A 3 -17.00 31.96 -8.87
C THR A 3 -15.60 31.38 -8.89
N MET A 4 -15.40 30.22 -8.25
CA MET A 4 -14.19 29.45 -8.48
C MET A 4 -14.12 29.17 -9.98
N ALA A 5 -12.99 29.47 -10.62
CA ALA A 5 -12.78 29.19 -12.04
C ALA A 5 -12.85 27.69 -12.36
N TYR A 6 -12.72 26.83 -11.34
CA TYR A 6 -12.68 25.37 -11.42
C TYR A 6 -13.62 24.71 -10.39
N GLY A 7 -14.01 23.46 -10.65
CA GLY A 7 -14.73 22.64 -9.67
C GLY A 7 -13.90 22.41 -8.39
N PRO A 8 -14.53 22.17 -7.22
CA PRO A 8 -13.85 22.12 -5.91
C PRO A 8 -12.80 21.01 -5.80
N PHE A 9 -12.86 19.99 -6.65
CA PHE A 9 -11.87 18.92 -6.70
C PHE A 9 -11.16 18.84 -8.04
N GLU A 10 -11.43 19.70 -9.01
CA GLU A 10 -10.90 19.54 -10.37
C GLU A 10 -9.37 19.57 -10.42
N ASN A 11 -8.76 20.49 -9.67
CA ASN A 11 -7.31 20.69 -9.64
C ASN A 11 -6.80 20.71 -8.18
N PRO A 12 -5.54 20.30 -7.91
CA PRO A 12 -4.93 20.48 -6.60
C PRO A 12 -4.76 21.96 -6.25
N SER A 13 -4.59 22.26 -4.96
CA SER A 13 -4.55 23.64 -4.43
C SER A 13 -3.55 24.55 -5.15
N TRP A 14 -2.34 24.06 -5.44
CA TRP A 14 -1.29 24.86 -6.09
C TRP A 14 -1.64 25.28 -7.53
N GLN A 15 -2.59 24.61 -8.19
CA GLN A 15 -3.11 24.96 -9.51
C GLN A 15 -4.34 25.87 -9.45
N GLN A 16 -4.82 26.23 -8.26
CA GLN A 16 -5.98 27.10 -8.04
C GLN A 16 -5.56 28.49 -7.53
N ASP A 17 -4.44 29.02 -8.03
CA ASP A 17 -3.86 30.32 -7.63
C ASP A 17 -3.53 30.44 -6.13
N LEU A 18 -3.44 29.32 -5.42
CA LEU A 18 -2.96 29.28 -4.03
C LEU A 18 -1.43 29.17 -4.00
N PRO A 19 -0.76 29.81 -3.01
CA PRO A 19 0.68 29.72 -2.86
C PRO A 19 1.09 28.28 -2.53
N SER A 20 2.19 27.82 -3.14
CA SER A 20 2.80 26.53 -2.85
C SER A 20 4.28 26.72 -2.51
N PRO A 21 4.80 26.04 -1.46
CA PRO A 21 6.23 26.08 -1.15
C PRO A 21 7.06 25.19 -2.10
N TYR A 22 6.42 24.37 -2.93
CA TYR A 22 7.10 23.37 -3.77
C TYR A 22 7.18 23.79 -5.25
N PHE A 23 6.13 24.40 -5.79
CA PHE A 23 6.02 24.65 -7.23
C PHE A 23 6.35 26.11 -7.61
N GLY A 24 7.39 26.30 -8.43
CA GLY A 24 7.76 27.59 -9.02
C GLY A 24 7.22 27.79 -10.44
N GLU A 25 7.65 28.88 -11.10
CA GLU A 25 7.20 29.22 -12.46
C GLU A 25 7.59 28.17 -13.51
N GLY A 26 8.80 27.60 -13.43
CA GLY A 26 9.24 26.53 -14.33
C GLY A 26 8.35 25.28 -14.26
N HIS A 27 7.97 24.88 -13.04
CA HIS A 27 7.02 23.79 -12.81
C HIS A 27 5.65 24.08 -13.44
N ARG A 28 5.15 25.32 -13.33
CA ARG A 28 3.88 25.73 -13.94
C ARG A 28 3.94 25.76 -15.46
N ALA A 29 5.04 26.25 -16.05
CA ALA A 29 5.24 26.25 -17.49
C ALA A 29 5.27 24.81 -18.05
N PHE A 30 5.97 23.90 -17.37
CA PHE A 30 5.96 22.47 -17.70
C PHE A 30 4.56 21.87 -17.62
N GLN A 31 3.84 22.13 -16.52
CA GLN A 31 2.48 21.64 -16.32
C GLN A 31 1.53 22.11 -17.43
N ASN A 32 1.56 23.40 -17.79
CA ASN A 32 0.72 23.95 -18.85
C ASN A 32 1.02 23.30 -20.21
N ALA A 33 2.30 23.09 -20.54
CA ALA A 33 2.69 22.45 -21.78
C ALA A 33 2.27 20.96 -21.83
N CYS A 34 2.47 20.23 -20.73
CA CYS A 34 2.00 18.86 -20.59
C CYS A 34 0.49 18.77 -20.74
N ARG A 35 -0.27 19.64 -20.05
CA ARG A 35 -1.73 19.67 -20.12
C ARG A 35 -2.23 19.87 -21.54
N ALA A 36 -1.74 20.90 -22.24
CA ALA A 36 -2.17 21.21 -23.60
C ALA A 36 -1.95 20.01 -24.54
N PHE A 37 -0.76 19.40 -24.49
CA PHE A 37 -0.44 18.26 -25.33
C PHE A 37 -1.28 17.01 -24.99
N ILE A 38 -1.40 16.68 -23.69
CA ILE A 38 -2.12 15.48 -23.22
C ILE A 38 -3.62 15.63 -23.45
N ASP A 39 -4.20 16.82 -23.28
CA ASP A 39 -5.63 17.04 -23.51
C ASP A 39 -5.99 16.80 -24.99
N GLU A 40 -5.18 17.31 -25.91
CA GLU A 40 -5.37 17.13 -27.36
C GLU A 40 -5.08 15.69 -27.82
N ASN A 41 -3.96 15.11 -27.38
CA ASN A 41 -3.45 13.86 -27.96
C ASN A 41 -3.86 12.60 -27.20
N LEU A 42 -4.45 12.72 -26.00
CA LEU A 42 -4.83 11.60 -25.15
C LEU A 42 -6.23 11.77 -24.57
N ASN A 43 -6.49 12.79 -23.76
CA ASN A 43 -7.74 12.87 -22.97
C ASN A 43 -8.99 13.01 -23.86
N ALA A 44 -8.88 13.69 -25.01
CA ALA A 44 -9.98 13.83 -25.97
C ALA A 44 -10.54 12.49 -26.50
N HIS A 45 -9.70 11.44 -26.54
CA HIS A 45 -10.04 10.15 -27.14
C HIS A 45 -10.00 8.97 -26.14
N ALA A 46 -9.56 9.21 -24.90
CA ALA A 46 -9.24 8.13 -23.96
C ALA A 46 -10.43 7.19 -23.66
N LEU A 47 -11.65 7.73 -23.55
CA LEU A 47 -12.86 6.91 -23.31
C LEU A 47 -13.21 6.05 -24.53
N GLU A 48 -13.00 6.55 -25.75
CA GLU A 48 -13.23 5.78 -26.98
C GLU A 48 -12.28 4.57 -27.02
N TRP A 49 -10.99 4.80 -26.80
CA TRP A 49 -9.98 3.75 -26.77
C TRP A 49 -10.21 2.72 -25.66
N GLU A 50 -10.71 3.14 -24.49
CA GLU A 50 -11.07 2.21 -23.42
C GLU A 50 -12.23 1.29 -23.84
N ARG A 51 -13.23 1.80 -24.57
CA ARG A 51 -14.32 0.97 -25.13
C ARG A 51 -13.82 0.02 -26.21
N GLU A 52 -12.88 0.47 -27.04
CA GLU A 52 -12.25 -0.36 -28.09
C GLU A 52 -11.21 -1.33 -27.53
N GLU A 53 -10.86 -1.20 -26.25
CA GLU A 53 -9.86 -2.00 -25.56
C GLU A 53 -8.46 -1.98 -26.20
N THR A 54 -8.15 -0.88 -26.91
CA THR A 54 -6.88 -0.68 -27.61
C THR A 54 -6.55 0.80 -27.75
N VAL A 55 -5.26 1.13 -27.78
CA VAL A 55 -4.78 2.48 -28.10
C VAL A 55 -4.04 2.42 -29.44
N PRO A 56 -4.35 3.29 -30.42
CA PRO A 56 -3.67 3.29 -31.70
C PRO A 56 -2.16 3.54 -31.56
N GLU A 57 -1.33 2.79 -32.30
CA GLU A 57 0.14 2.94 -32.24
C GLU A 57 0.61 4.35 -32.66
N SER A 58 -0.16 5.03 -33.51
CA SER A 58 0.10 6.43 -33.90
C SER A 58 0.08 7.40 -32.72
N VAL A 59 -0.62 7.09 -31.63
CA VAL A 59 -0.59 7.87 -30.39
C VAL A 59 0.80 7.78 -29.76
N ARG A 60 1.35 6.56 -29.65
CA ARG A 60 2.69 6.36 -29.09
C ARG A 60 3.76 7.03 -29.94
N GLN A 61 3.64 6.96 -31.27
CA GLN A 61 4.55 7.65 -32.20
C GLN A 61 4.56 9.16 -31.94
N ARG A 62 3.38 9.80 -31.87
CA ARG A 62 3.26 11.23 -31.53
C ARG A 62 3.88 11.57 -30.17
N PHE A 63 3.65 10.73 -29.16
CA PHE A 63 4.27 10.92 -27.84
C PHE A 63 5.80 10.77 -27.88
N GLY A 64 6.32 9.88 -28.72
CA GLY A 64 7.75 9.72 -28.96
C GLY A 64 8.36 10.95 -29.66
N GLU A 65 7.77 11.39 -30.77
CA GLU A 65 8.19 12.55 -31.55
C GLU A 65 8.19 13.86 -30.73
N ALA A 66 7.19 14.01 -29.85
CA ALA A 66 7.09 15.15 -28.93
C ALA A 66 7.97 15.01 -27.67
N ASN A 67 8.72 13.91 -27.53
CA ASN A 67 9.50 13.57 -26.34
C ASN A 67 8.66 13.49 -25.04
N MET A 68 7.36 13.25 -25.17
CA MET A 68 6.39 13.15 -24.08
C MET A 68 6.41 11.82 -23.35
N LEU A 69 7.32 10.91 -23.70
CA LEU A 69 7.60 9.68 -22.93
C LEU A 69 8.78 9.84 -21.97
N ILE A 70 9.73 10.74 -22.26
CA ILE A 70 10.92 10.97 -21.43
C ILE A 70 10.58 11.37 -19.98
N PRO A 71 9.57 12.23 -19.72
CA PRO A 71 9.19 12.58 -18.37
C PRO A 71 8.66 11.41 -17.50
N ALA A 72 8.45 10.22 -18.09
CA ALA A 72 8.09 9.04 -17.32
C ALA A 72 9.29 8.40 -16.58
N LEU A 73 10.53 8.76 -16.96
CA LEU A 73 11.75 8.30 -16.31
C LEU A 73 11.89 8.91 -14.91
N ALA A 74 12.63 8.21 -14.04
CA ALA A 74 12.95 8.73 -12.72
C ALA A 74 13.87 9.95 -12.81
N ALA A 75 13.64 10.94 -11.94
CA ALA A 75 14.56 12.04 -11.76
C ALA A 75 15.80 11.58 -10.95
N PRO A 76 17.00 12.16 -11.20
CA PRO A 76 17.31 13.04 -12.33
C PRO A 76 17.36 12.25 -13.66
N LEU A 77 17.01 12.94 -14.75
CA LEU A 77 17.03 12.34 -16.09
C LEU A 77 18.46 12.01 -16.56
N PRO A 78 18.63 11.06 -17.50
CA PRO A 78 19.93 10.69 -18.03
C PRO A 78 20.46 11.72 -19.03
N VAL A 79 20.87 12.88 -18.54
CA VAL A 79 21.28 14.06 -19.35
C VAL A 79 22.32 13.71 -20.42
N GLY A 80 23.30 12.87 -20.10
CA GLY A 80 24.33 12.45 -21.07
C GLY A 80 23.73 11.72 -22.28
N TRP A 81 22.79 10.80 -22.05
CA TRP A 81 22.08 10.08 -23.11
C TRP A 81 21.13 10.99 -23.88
N LEU A 82 20.38 11.84 -23.18
CA LEU A 82 19.46 12.77 -23.83
C LEU A 82 20.21 13.76 -24.74
N LYS A 83 21.37 14.26 -24.31
CA LYS A 83 22.25 15.11 -25.15
C LYS A 83 22.77 14.37 -26.37
N LYS A 84 23.16 13.09 -26.26
CA LYS A 84 23.54 12.25 -27.43
C LYS A 84 22.40 12.14 -28.46
N LEU A 85 21.15 12.22 -28.01
CA LEU A 85 19.96 12.22 -28.85
C LEU A 85 19.51 13.62 -29.28
N ASN A 86 20.35 14.64 -29.13
CA ASN A 86 20.06 16.05 -29.41
C ASN A 86 18.86 16.62 -28.62
N LEU A 87 18.55 16.03 -27.48
CA LEU A 87 17.45 16.43 -26.60
C LEU A 87 18.01 17.22 -25.42
N SER A 88 17.82 18.54 -25.47
CA SER A 88 18.27 19.48 -24.43
C SER A 88 17.14 20.07 -23.60
N ARG A 89 15.92 20.04 -24.14
CA ARG A 89 14.72 20.60 -23.50
C ARG A 89 13.55 19.64 -23.59
N LEU A 90 12.72 19.73 -22.56
CA LEU A 90 11.41 19.09 -22.44
C LEU A 90 10.29 20.13 -22.69
N PRO A 91 9.02 19.70 -22.77
CA PRO A 91 7.88 20.59 -22.83
C PRO A 91 7.94 21.74 -21.82
N GLY A 92 7.36 22.90 -22.16
CA GLY A 92 7.40 24.08 -21.30
C GLY A 92 8.80 24.72 -21.18
N GLY A 93 9.77 24.26 -21.98
CA GLY A 93 11.12 24.81 -22.04
C GLY A 93 12.06 24.33 -20.93
N VAL A 94 11.66 23.35 -20.13
CA VAL A 94 12.48 22.79 -19.04
C VAL A 94 13.76 22.19 -19.60
N LEU A 95 14.93 22.58 -19.10
CA LEU A 95 16.18 21.93 -19.46
C LEU A 95 16.21 20.53 -18.87
N VAL A 96 16.70 19.54 -19.62
CA VAL A 96 16.74 18.13 -19.15
C VAL A 96 17.52 17.93 -17.85
N GLN A 97 18.45 18.83 -17.55
CA GLN A 97 19.26 18.81 -16.33
C GLN A 97 18.55 19.43 -15.11
N ASP A 98 17.49 20.20 -15.34
CA ASP A 98 16.69 20.87 -14.30
C ASP A 98 15.41 20.07 -13.97
N TYR A 99 15.20 18.94 -14.64
CA TYR A 99 14.05 18.06 -14.40
C TYR A 99 14.21 17.33 -13.05
N ASP A 100 13.23 17.51 -12.17
CA ASP A 100 13.22 16.99 -10.81
C ASP A 100 11.98 16.13 -10.48
N ASP A 101 11.91 15.59 -9.25
CA ASP A 101 10.79 14.76 -8.80
C ASP A 101 9.44 15.52 -8.76
N LEU A 102 9.44 16.85 -8.70
CA LEU A 102 8.21 17.65 -8.80
C LEU A 102 7.73 17.75 -10.25
N HIS A 103 8.62 17.77 -11.22
CA HIS A 103 8.25 17.60 -12.63
C HIS A 103 7.69 16.19 -12.90
N SER A 104 8.29 15.15 -12.31
CA SER A 104 7.73 13.78 -12.35
C SER A 104 6.33 13.73 -11.76
N TYR A 105 6.13 14.36 -10.60
CA TYR A 105 4.81 14.50 -9.97
C TYR A 105 3.79 15.11 -10.93
N ILE A 106 4.13 16.25 -11.53
CA ILE A 106 3.26 16.96 -12.49
C ILE A 106 2.94 16.07 -13.68
N TYR A 107 3.93 15.40 -14.25
CA TYR A 107 3.73 14.59 -15.45
C TYR A 107 2.77 13.42 -15.19
N PHE A 108 2.97 12.64 -14.13
CA PHE A 108 2.06 11.53 -13.81
C PHE A 108 0.66 12.02 -13.43
N ASP A 109 0.57 13.16 -12.76
CA ASP A 109 -0.71 13.79 -12.42
C ASP A 109 -1.46 14.28 -13.66
N GLU A 110 -0.80 14.91 -14.64
CA GLU A 110 -1.45 15.35 -15.88
C GLU A 110 -1.83 14.16 -16.79
N MET A 111 -0.99 13.12 -16.87
CA MET A 111 -1.28 11.89 -17.63
C MET A 111 -2.53 11.15 -17.13
N ALA A 112 -2.89 11.33 -15.85
CA ALA A 112 -4.01 10.66 -15.21
C ALA A 112 -5.34 11.46 -15.27
N ARG A 113 -5.36 12.64 -15.92
CA ARG A 113 -6.53 13.54 -15.95
C ARG A 113 -7.76 12.97 -16.66
N SER A 114 -7.60 12.02 -17.58
CA SER A 114 -8.73 11.28 -18.17
C SER A 114 -9.51 10.46 -17.14
N GLY A 115 -8.94 10.18 -15.97
CA GLY A 115 -9.50 9.27 -14.97
C GLY A 115 -9.35 7.79 -15.33
N LEU A 116 -8.66 7.46 -16.42
CA LEU A 116 -8.42 6.09 -16.90
C LEU A 116 -6.97 5.68 -16.62
N LEU A 117 -6.76 4.49 -16.06
CA LEU A 117 -5.41 4.02 -15.69
C LEU A 117 -4.64 3.43 -16.87
N ALA A 118 -5.35 2.66 -17.69
CA ALA A 118 -4.74 1.78 -18.66
C ALA A 118 -4.31 2.50 -19.95
N VAL A 119 -5.07 3.51 -20.39
CA VAL A 119 -4.70 4.35 -21.54
C VAL A 119 -3.34 5.04 -21.35
N PRO A 120 -3.09 5.84 -20.30
CA PRO A 120 -1.77 6.41 -20.07
C PRO A 120 -0.72 5.33 -19.76
N GLY A 121 -1.09 4.27 -19.02
CA GLY A 121 -0.22 3.14 -18.73
C GLY A 121 0.31 2.42 -19.98
N SER A 122 -0.51 2.36 -21.04
CA SER A 122 -0.12 1.80 -22.34
C SER A 122 1.04 2.58 -22.99
N LEU A 123 1.19 3.87 -22.69
CA LEU A 123 2.24 4.70 -23.27
C LEU A 123 3.49 4.73 -22.38
N MET A 124 3.30 4.98 -21.08
CA MET A 124 4.39 5.35 -20.19
C MET A 124 5.04 4.17 -19.46
N ALA A 125 4.32 3.08 -19.16
CA ALA A 125 4.81 2.07 -18.21
C ALA A 125 6.10 1.37 -18.67
N GLY A 126 6.28 1.18 -19.98
CA GLY A 126 7.53 0.66 -20.53
C GLY A 126 8.74 1.57 -20.25
N MET A 127 8.57 2.87 -20.48
CA MET A 127 9.59 3.87 -20.21
C MET A 127 9.82 4.06 -18.70
N ALA A 128 8.75 4.09 -17.92
CA ALA A 128 8.82 4.33 -16.48
C ALA A 128 9.41 3.16 -15.69
N TYR A 129 9.15 1.92 -16.11
CA TYR A 129 9.45 0.72 -15.30
C TYR A 129 10.42 -0.23 -15.98
N GLY A 130 10.31 -0.42 -17.30
CA GLY A 130 11.15 -1.34 -18.06
C GLY A 130 12.54 -0.80 -18.37
N VAL A 131 12.65 0.49 -18.72
CA VAL A 131 13.93 1.13 -19.11
C VAL A 131 14.89 1.39 -17.94
N PRO A 132 14.46 1.86 -16.75
CA PRO A 132 15.41 2.29 -15.72
C PRO A 132 16.40 1.23 -15.23
N PRO A 133 16.06 -0.08 -15.11
CA PRO A 133 17.06 -1.08 -14.77
C PRO A 133 18.23 -1.15 -15.76
N ILE A 134 17.97 -0.98 -17.06
CA ILE A 134 19.00 -0.93 -18.11
C ILE A 134 19.86 0.32 -17.91
N LEU A 135 19.20 1.47 -17.66
CA LEU A 135 19.86 2.76 -17.49
C LEU A 135 20.79 2.80 -16.28
N HIS A 136 20.39 2.22 -15.15
CA HIS A 136 21.11 2.33 -13.89
C HIS A 136 22.13 1.21 -13.67
N TYR A 137 21.88 0.01 -14.19
CA TYR A 137 22.66 -1.18 -13.85
C TYR A 137 23.18 -1.93 -15.09
N GLY A 138 22.77 -1.56 -16.31
CA GLY A 138 23.26 -2.18 -17.53
C GLY A 138 24.74 -1.84 -17.78
N SER A 139 25.48 -2.76 -18.41
CA SER A 139 26.85 -2.48 -18.85
C SER A 139 26.89 -1.39 -19.92
N SER A 140 28.04 -0.76 -20.13
CA SER A 140 28.21 0.26 -21.17
C SER A 140 27.81 -0.25 -22.55
N GLU A 141 28.16 -1.49 -22.89
CA GLU A 141 27.82 -2.12 -24.17
C GLU A 141 26.31 -2.36 -24.31
N LEU A 142 25.65 -2.79 -23.22
CA LEU A 142 24.20 -2.98 -23.19
C LEU A 142 23.47 -1.63 -23.35
N GLN A 143 23.97 -0.60 -22.68
CA GLN A 143 23.40 0.75 -22.76
C GLN A 143 23.56 1.39 -24.15
N GLU A 144 24.75 1.35 -24.74
CA GLU A 144 25.01 1.86 -26.11
C GLU A 144 24.16 1.17 -27.17
N ARG A 145 23.86 -0.12 -26.99
CA ARG A 145 23.01 -0.85 -27.92
C ARG A 145 21.51 -0.52 -27.79
N LEU A 146 20.99 -0.37 -26.57
CA LEU A 146 19.55 -0.35 -26.34
C LEU A 146 18.98 1.04 -26.01
N LEU A 147 19.70 1.87 -25.27
CA LEU A 147 19.16 3.16 -24.81
C LEU A 147 18.83 4.13 -25.96
N PRO A 148 19.60 4.21 -27.06
CA PRO A 148 19.21 5.07 -28.19
C PRO A 148 17.83 4.70 -28.76
N GLU A 149 17.53 3.41 -28.89
CA GLU A 149 16.26 2.92 -29.44
C GLU A 149 15.09 3.09 -28.46
N LEU A 150 15.35 2.87 -27.16
CA LEU A 150 14.35 2.97 -26.11
C LEU A 150 13.98 4.43 -25.79
N LEU A 151 14.98 5.30 -25.66
CA LEU A 151 14.77 6.72 -25.33
C LEU A 151 14.16 7.51 -26.50
N SER A 152 14.49 7.15 -27.75
CA SER A 152 13.82 7.70 -28.95
C SER A 152 12.40 7.17 -29.17
N ALA A 153 11.95 6.22 -28.33
CA ALA A 153 10.69 5.50 -28.46
C ALA A 153 10.54 4.69 -29.76
N SER A 154 11.62 4.44 -30.51
CA SER A 154 11.58 3.54 -31.68
C SER A 154 11.29 2.08 -31.28
N LYS A 155 11.74 1.67 -30.09
CA LYS A 155 11.47 0.37 -29.47
C LYS A 155 10.74 0.51 -28.15
N ARG A 156 10.00 -0.54 -27.77
CA ARG A 156 9.26 -0.61 -26.50
C ARG A 156 9.92 -1.60 -25.54
N CYS A 157 9.94 -1.24 -24.27
CA CYS A 157 10.33 -2.12 -23.18
C CYS A 157 9.13 -2.42 -22.27
N CYS A 158 9.18 -3.51 -21.52
CA CYS A 158 8.33 -3.77 -20.37
C CYS A 158 9.16 -4.35 -19.21
N ILE A 159 8.59 -4.37 -18.01
CA ILE A 159 9.16 -5.08 -16.86
C ILE A 159 8.42 -6.40 -16.65
N ALA A 160 9.13 -7.51 -16.56
CA ALA A 160 8.56 -8.85 -16.48
C ALA A 160 9.03 -9.61 -15.24
N VAL A 161 8.34 -9.42 -14.11
CA VAL A 161 8.69 -10.03 -12.82
C VAL A 161 7.73 -11.16 -12.47
N THR A 162 6.43 -10.84 -12.41
CA THR A 162 5.38 -11.71 -11.87
C THR A 162 5.13 -12.96 -12.73
N GLU A 163 4.88 -14.07 -12.05
CA GLU A 163 4.55 -15.37 -12.63
C GLU A 163 3.16 -15.83 -12.18
N PRO A 164 2.56 -16.86 -12.82
CA PRO A 164 1.31 -17.46 -12.34
C PRO A 164 1.35 -17.88 -10.88
N GLU A 165 2.45 -18.52 -10.46
CA GLU A 165 2.62 -19.06 -9.10
C GLU A 165 3.41 -18.12 -8.16
N ALA A 166 3.97 -17.02 -8.69
CA ALA A 166 4.82 -16.09 -7.93
C ALA A 166 4.45 -14.63 -8.21
N GLY A 167 3.50 -14.11 -7.41
CA GLY A 167 3.11 -12.71 -7.39
C GLY A 167 3.72 -11.94 -6.22
N SER A 168 3.13 -12.07 -5.03
CA SER A 168 3.64 -11.44 -3.81
C SER A 168 5.00 -12.00 -3.38
N ASP A 169 5.21 -13.31 -3.56
CA ASP A 169 6.47 -13.98 -3.30
C ASP A 169 7.35 -14.03 -4.56
N VAL A 170 7.92 -12.87 -4.91
CA VAL A 170 8.85 -12.75 -6.05
C VAL A 170 10.06 -13.69 -5.88
N ALA A 171 10.50 -13.94 -4.64
CA ALA A 171 11.66 -14.79 -4.37
C ALA A 171 11.39 -16.28 -4.71
N GLY A 172 10.12 -16.69 -4.71
CA GLY A 172 9.64 -18.02 -5.08
C GLY A 172 9.48 -18.27 -6.58
N MET A 173 9.88 -17.34 -7.46
CA MET A 173 9.70 -17.49 -8.91
C MET A 173 10.44 -18.71 -9.50
N THR A 174 9.90 -19.24 -10.58
CA THR A 174 10.29 -20.52 -11.19
C THR A 174 10.90 -20.37 -12.59
N THR A 175 10.76 -19.22 -13.26
CA THR A 175 11.43 -18.99 -14.55
C THR A 175 12.95 -19.12 -14.38
N THR A 176 13.58 -20.02 -15.11
CA THR A 176 15.01 -20.30 -15.06
C THR A 176 15.76 -19.63 -16.20
N ALA A 177 17.06 -19.44 -16.01
CA ALA A 177 17.99 -19.00 -17.03
C ALA A 177 19.33 -19.75 -16.82
N GLU A 178 19.54 -20.80 -17.58
CA GLU A 178 20.72 -21.66 -17.47
C GLU A 178 21.73 -21.32 -18.57
N LYS A 179 23.04 -21.32 -18.27
CA LYS A 179 24.04 -21.06 -19.30
C LYS A 179 24.07 -22.19 -20.32
N SER A 180 24.14 -21.84 -21.60
CA SER A 180 24.40 -22.78 -22.69
C SER A 180 25.75 -23.48 -22.47
N GLU A 181 25.94 -24.65 -23.10
CA GLU A 181 27.20 -25.42 -23.00
C GLU A 181 28.43 -24.59 -23.41
N ASP A 182 28.28 -23.69 -24.38
CA ASP A 182 29.34 -22.79 -24.83
C ASP A 182 29.48 -21.50 -23.99
N GLY A 183 28.61 -21.31 -22.99
CA GLY A 183 28.61 -20.19 -22.07
C GLY A 183 28.26 -18.83 -22.69
N LYS A 184 27.81 -18.77 -23.95
CA LYS A 184 27.54 -17.51 -24.66
C LYS A 184 26.13 -16.99 -24.46
N CYS A 185 25.19 -17.86 -24.13
CA CYS A 185 23.80 -17.49 -23.91
C CYS A 185 23.26 -18.11 -22.62
N TYR A 186 22.18 -17.54 -22.11
CA TYR A 186 21.25 -18.17 -21.21
C TYR A 186 20.13 -18.81 -22.02
N ILE A 187 19.73 -20.01 -21.64
CA ILE A 187 18.52 -20.69 -22.08
C ILE A 187 17.45 -20.41 -21.04
N VAL A 188 16.44 -19.61 -21.42
CA VAL A 188 15.39 -19.14 -20.51
C VAL A 188 14.12 -19.93 -20.73
N ASN A 189 13.59 -20.49 -19.64
CA ASN A 189 12.39 -21.32 -19.63
C ASN A 189 11.45 -20.88 -18.50
N GLY A 190 10.15 -20.75 -18.79
CA GLY A 190 9.14 -20.41 -17.79
C GLY A 190 7.99 -19.58 -18.34
N ALA A 191 7.28 -18.88 -17.45
CA ALA A 191 6.13 -18.07 -17.82
C ALA A 191 6.00 -16.82 -16.95
N LYS A 192 5.62 -15.71 -17.58
CA LYS A 192 5.31 -14.43 -16.93
C LYS A 192 3.85 -14.06 -17.14
N LYS A 193 3.26 -13.41 -16.14
CA LYS A 193 1.84 -13.06 -16.10
C LYS A 193 1.65 -11.65 -15.58
N TRP A 194 0.62 -10.96 -16.08
CA TRP A 194 0.29 -9.56 -15.75
C TRP A 194 1.29 -8.53 -16.31
N ILE A 195 1.94 -8.84 -17.43
CA ILE A 195 2.99 -7.98 -17.97
C ILE A 195 2.38 -6.85 -18.79
N THR A 196 2.21 -5.69 -18.17
CA THR A 196 1.78 -4.44 -18.82
C THR A 196 2.75 -4.06 -19.93
N ASN A 197 2.24 -3.56 -21.07
CA ASN A 197 2.97 -3.35 -22.33
C ASN A 197 3.54 -4.61 -22.99
N GLY A 198 3.47 -5.79 -22.36
CA GLY A 198 4.08 -7.01 -22.87
C GLY A 198 3.61 -7.36 -24.29
N LEU A 199 2.36 -7.03 -24.64
CA LEU A 199 1.80 -7.28 -25.97
C LEU A 199 2.57 -6.57 -27.12
N TRP A 200 3.19 -5.43 -26.84
CA TRP A 200 3.85 -4.60 -27.85
C TRP A 200 5.36 -4.45 -27.64
N ALA A 201 5.87 -4.90 -26.49
CA ALA A 201 7.26 -4.72 -26.12
C ALA A 201 8.21 -5.49 -27.05
N ASP A 202 9.28 -4.84 -27.47
CA ASP A 202 10.39 -5.49 -28.17
C ASP A 202 11.32 -6.20 -27.17
N TYR A 203 11.46 -5.64 -25.97
CA TYR A 203 12.31 -6.14 -24.91
C TYR A 203 11.58 -6.19 -23.55
N ALA A 204 11.96 -7.14 -22.72
CA ALA A 204 11.58 -7.18 -21.31
C ALA A 204 12.81 -7.12 -20.41
N THR A 205 12.81 -6.24 -19.42
CA THR A 205 13.67 -6.43 -18.24
C THR A 205 13.01 -7.50 -17.37
N MET A 206 13.55 -8.72 -17.45
CA MET A 206 12.86 -9.91 -16.96
C MET A 206 13.56 -10.50 -15.75
N ALA A 207 12.83 -10.77 -14.69
CA ALA A 207 13.38 -11.46 -13.55
C ALA A 207 13.43 -12.97 -13.84
N VAL A 208 14.59 -13.58 -13.67
CA VAL A 208 14.82 -15.01 -13.90
C VAL A 208 15.70 -15.58 -12.79
N ARG A 209 15.67 -16.89 -12.61
CA ARG A 209 16.55 -17.62 -11.69
C ARG A 209 17.78 -18.14 -12.43
N THR A 210 18.94 -17.60 -12.13
CA THR A 210 20.24 -18.11 -12.63
C THR A 210 21.02 -18.89 -11.57
N GLY A 211 20.59 -18.85 -10.31
CA GLY A 211 21.26 -19.51 -9.18
C GLY A 211 20.30 -20.28 -8.28
N GLY A 212 20.70 -20.46 -7.01
CA GLY A 212 19.93 -21.22 -6.01
C GLY A 212 18.58 -20.59 -5.62
N SER A 213 17.95 -21.15 -4.59
CA SER A 213 16.64 -20.68 -4.10
C SER A 213 16.68 -19.27 -3.48
N GLY A 214 15.54 -18.59 -3.50
CA GLY A 214 15.35 -17.29 -2.84
C GLY A 214 15.95 -16.11 -3.61
N ALA A 215 15.96 -14.94 -2.95
CA ALA A 215 16.28 -13.65 -3.56
C ALA A 215 17.68 -13.56 -4.19
N LYS A 216 18.67 -14.24 -3.60
CA LYS A 216 20.08 -14.22 -4.07
C LYS A 216 20.31 -15.05 -5.34
N GLY A 217 19.35 -15.88 -5.75
CA GLY A 217 19.44 -16.64 -7.00
C GLY A 217 18.78 -15.95 -8.19
N LEU A 218 18.23 -14.76 -7.99
CA LEU A 218 17.51 -14.02 -9.02
C LEU A 218 18.44 -13.06 -9.76
N SER A 219 18.28 -13.00 -11.06
CA SER A 219 19.00 -12.12 -11.99
C SER A 219 18.00 -11.38 -12.88
N LEU A 220 18.48 -10.34 -13.57
CA LEU A 220 17.63 -9.49 -14.41
C LEU A 220 18.24 -9.29 -15.81
N PRO A 221 18.09 -10.23 -16.76
CA PRO A 221 18.47 -9.98 -18.15
C PRO A 221 17.45 -9.12 -18.92
N VAL A 222 17.93 -8.49 -19.99
CA VAL A 222 17.07 -7.98 -21.07
C VAL A 222 16.73 -9.13 -22.01
N VAL A 223 15.47 -9.55 -22.05
CA VAL A 223 14.98 -10.64 -22.90
C VAL A 223 14.30 -10.05 -24.14
N PRO A 224 14.76 -10.35 -25.36
CA PRO A 224 14.03 -10.00 -26.59
C PRO A 224 12.69 -10.74 -26.62
N LEU A 225 11.62 -10.05 -27.01
CA LEU A 225 10.28 -10.63 -27.09
C LEU A 225 9.81 -10.76 -28.53
N LYS A 226 9.69 -9.62 -29.23
CA LYS A 226 9.07 -9.56 -30.55
C LYS A 226 9.92 -10.27 -31.60
N GLY A 227 9.38 -11.34 -32.19
CA GLY A 227 10.05 -12.14 -33.22
C GLY A 227 11.17 -13.05 -32.69
N GLN A 228 11.30 -13.19 -31.37
CA GLN A 228 12.28 -14.08 -30.75
C GLN A 228 11.76 -15.52 -30.74
N ALA A 229 12.58 -16.47 -31.21
CA ALA A 229 12.25 -17.89 -31.15
C ALA A 229 12.08 -18.35 -29.69
N GLY A 230 11.06 -19.17 -29.44
CA GLY A 230 10.73 -19.66 -28.10
C GLY A 230 9.88 -18.70 -27.25
N VAL A 231 9.59 -17.49 -27.73
CA VAL A 231 8.76 -16.52 -26.99
C VAL A 231 7.34 -16.50 -27.57
N THR A 232 6.35 -16.80 -26.74
CA THR A 232 4.93 -16.64 -27.08
C THR A 232 4.31 -15.56 -26.21
N VAL A 233 3.80 -14.49 -26.83
CA VAL A 233 3.11 -13.40 -26.13
C VAL A 233 1.63 -13.42 -26.48
N ARG A 234 0.76 -13.39 -25.47
CA ARG A 234 -0.69 -13.42 -25.65
C ARG A 234 -1.39 -12.40 -24.75
N LYS A 235 -2.34 -11.63 -25.31
CA LYS A 235 -3.15 -10.66 -24.56
C LYS A 235 -3.88 -11.38 -23.43
N LEU A 236 -3.86 -10.79 -22.24
CA LEU A 236 -4.60 -11.27 -21.07
C LEU A 236 -5.89 -10.44 -20.93
N PRO A 237 -7.08 -11.02 -21.13
CA PRO A 237 -8.35 -10.31 -20.93
C PRO A 237 -8.54 -9.94 -19.45
N LEU A 238 -8.81 -8.66 -19.19
CA LEU A 238 -9.01 -8.09 -17.86
C LEU A 238 -10.48 -7.68 -17.66
N GLY A 239 -10.90 -7.57 -16.39
CA GLY A 239 -12.20 -7.01 -16.03
C GLY A 239 -12.39 -5.53 -16.41
N GLY A 240 -11.27 -4.83 -16.66
CA GLY A 240 -11.15 -3.54 -17.33
C GLY A 240 -9.70 -3.09 -17.35
N GLY A 241 -9.41 -1.96 -18.00
CA GLY A 241 -8.05 -1.54 -18.29
C GLY A 241 -7.39 -2.35 -19.41
N ASN A 242 -8.18 -2.89 -20.34
CA ASN A 242 -7.71 -3.73 -21.44
C ASN A 242 -6.80 -2.98 -22.44
N THR A 243 -6.81 -1.64 -22.39
CA THR A 243 -5.92 -0.76 -23.16
C THR A 243 -4.47 -0.79 -22.70
N ALA A 244 -4.13 -1.40 -21.56
CA ALA A 244 -2.75 -1.43 -21.04
C ALA A 244 -1.81 -2.42 -21.78
N GLY A 245 -2.36 -3.27 -22.65
CA GLY A 245 -1.59 -4.30 -23.37
C GLY A 245 -0.99 -5.36 -22.46
N THR A 246 -1.67 -5.66 -21.35
CA THR A 246 -1.26 -6.68 -20.39
C THR A 246 -1.22 -8.05 -21.06
N ALA A 247 -0.11 -8.77 -20.88
CA ALA A 247 0.13 -10.04 -21.55
C ALA A 247 0.54 -11.16 -20.58
N TYR A 248 0.32 -12.40 -21.04
CA TYR A 248 1.12 -13.56 -20.66
C TYR A 248 2.29 -13.68 -21.62
N ILE A 249 3.44 -14.10 -21.09
CA ILE A 249 4.65 -14.38 -21.87
C ILE A 249 5.10 -15.79 -21.49
N ASP A 250 5.06 -16.72 -22.44
CA ASP A 250 5.57 -18.08 -22.29
C ASP A 250 6.94 -18.17 -22.98
N LEU A 251 7.88 -18.86 -22.33
CA LEU A 251 9.30 -18.93 -22.71
C LEU A 251 9.72 -20.40 -22.79
N GLU A 252 10.08 -20.85 -23.98
CA GLU A 252 10.54 -22.20 -24.28
C GLU A 252 11.92 -22.12 -24.97
N ASP A 253 12.96 -22.54 -24.26
CA ASP A 253 14.35 -22.57 -24.73
C ASP A 253 14.84 -21.26 -25.37
N VAL A 254 14.44 -20.13 -24.78
CA VAL A 254 14.75 -18.81 -25.33
C VAL A 254 16.22 -18.48 -25.10
N GLN A 255 16.97 -18.30 -26.20
CA GLN A 255 18.38 -17.95 -26.15
C GLN A 255 18.57 -16.44 -25.91
N VAL A 256 19.16 -16.09 -24.77
CA VAL A 256 19.45 -14.71 -24.37
C VAL A 256 20.97 -14.54 -24.21
N PRO A 257 21.64 -13.68 -25.00
CA PRO A 257 23.08 -13.48 -24.86
C PRO A 257 23.49 -13.12 -23.43
N VAL A 258 24.64 -13.64 -22.94
CA VAL A 258 25.09 -13.32 -21.58
C VAL A 258 25.34 -11.83 -21.35
N GLY A 259 25.69 -11.09 -22.42
CA GLY A 259 25.83 -9.62 -22.41
C GLY A 259 24.51 -8.86 -22.25
N ASN A 260 23.36 -9.54 -22.27
CA ASN A 260 22.06 -8.92 -21.93
C ASN A 260 21.79 -8.90 -20.41
N LEU A 261 22.65 -9.52 -19.60
CA LEU A 261 22.52 -9.47 -18.15
C LEU A 261 22.68 -8.02 -17.64
N ILE A 262 21.71 -7.56 -16.85
CA ILE A 262 21.81 -6.28 -16.17
C ILE A 262 22.54 -6.49 -14.84
N GLY A 263 23.61 -5.73 -14.63
CA GLY A 263 24.43 -5.80 -13.43
C GLY A 263 25.06 -7.18 -13.24
N ARG A 264 24.91 -7.75 -12.04
CA ARG A 264 25.55 -9.02 -11.65
C ARG A 264 24.53 -10.13 -11.46
N GLU A 265 24.94 -11.37 -11.76
CA GLU A 265 24.15 -12.56 -11.44
C GLU A 265 23.81 -12.59 -9.93
N GLY A 266 22.58 -12.99 -9.60
CA GLY A 266 22.09 -13.05 -8.22
C GLY A 266 21.72 -11.72 -7.58
N SER A 267 21.89 -10.59 -8.29
CA SER A 267 21.57 -9.24 -7.80
C SER A 267 20.23 -8.70 -8.35
N GLY A 268 19.46 -9.53 -9.07
CA GLY A 268 18.20 -9.12 -9.71
C GLY A 268 17.18 -8.58 -8.71
N MET A 269 17.02 -9.22 -7.55
CA MET A 269 16.07 -8.78 -6.53
C MET A 269 16.39 -7.37 -6.00
N SER A 270 17.67 -7.04 -5.81
CA SER A 270 18.05 -5.68 -5.38
C SER A 270 17.75 -4.62 -6.43
N TYR A 271 17.99 -4.92 -7.71
CA TYR A 271 17.70 -3.99 -8.81
C TYR A 271 16.20 -3.74 -8.95
N ILE A 272 15.38 -4.79 -8.83
CA ILE A 272 13.92 -4.68 -8.83
C ILE A 272 13.43 -3.80 -7.67
N MET A 273 13.93 -4.03 -6.46
CA MET A 273 13.53 -3.26 -5.27
C MET A 273 13.92 -1.79 -5.35
N ALA A 274 15.09 -1.47 -5.92
CA ALA A 274 15.51 -0.10 -6.13
C ALA A 274 14.64 0.63 -7.17
N ASN A 275 14.15 -0.10 -8.19
CA ASN A 275 13.24 0.43 -9.21
C ASN A 275 11.87 0.78 -8.61
N PHE A 276 11.35 -0.08 -7.72
CA PHE A 276 9.99 0.03 -7.18
C PHE A 276 9.68 1.33 -6.45
N ASN A 277 10.66 2.06 -5.90
CA ASN A 277 10.37 3.35 -5.26
C ASN A 277 9.82 4.37 -6.27
N HIS A 278 10.42 4.47 -7.46
CA HIS A 278 9.90 5.31 -8.54
C HIS A 278 8.52 4.83 -9.00
N GLU A 279 8.37 3.52 -9.22
CA GLU A 279 7.10 2.94 -9.68
C GLU A 279 5.96 3.23 -8.70
N ARG A 280 6.20 2.99 -7.40
CA ARG A 280 5.22 3.24 -6.33
C ARG A 280 4.83 4.70 -6.26
N MET A 281 5.79 5.61 -6.45
CA MET A 281 5.51 7.04 -6.43
C MET A 281 4.62 7.43 -7.63
N ALA A 282 5.00 7.01 -8.85
CA ALA A 282 4.23 7.24 -10.07
C ALA A 282 2.79 6.71 -9.95
N VAL A 283 2.62 5.48 -9.44
CA VAL A 283 1.30 4.89 -9.21
C VAL A 283 0.51 5.70 -8.19
N SER A 284 1.13 6.09 -7.05
CA SER A 284 0.46 6.86 -6.00
C SER A 284 -0.10 8.18 -6.49
N ILE A 285 0.65 8.90 -7.33
CA ILE A 285 0.23 10.15 -7.97
C ILE A 285 -0.94 9.89 -8.91
N THR A 286 -0.77 8.93 -9.83
CA THR A 286 -1.76 8.57 -10.85
C THR A 286 -3.11 8.22 -10.20
N VAL A 287 -3.12 7.36 -9.18
CA VAL A 287 -4.38 6.92 -8.55
C VAL A 287 -5.01 8.00 -7.68
N THR A 288 -4.21 8.93 -7.14
CA THR A 288 -4.72 10.10 -6.41
C THR A 288 -5.41 11.07 -7.35
N ARG A 289 -4.84 11.32 -8.55
CA ARG A 289 -5.51 12.09 -9.59
C ARG A 289 -6.80 11.41 -10.07
N GLN A 290 -6.83 10.09 -10.22
CA GLN A 290 -8.06 9.39 -10.58
C GLN A 290 -9.16 9.54 -9.53
N ALA A 291 -8.81 9.44 -8.24
CA ALA A 291 -9.75 9.69 -7.15
C ALA A 291 -10.33 11.10 -7.25
N ARG A 292 -9.47 12.07 -7.57
CA ARG A 292 -9.83 13.47 -7.80
C ARG A 292 -10.80 13.65 -8.97
N VAL A 293 -10.50 13.05 -10.13
CA VAL A 293 -11.36 13.07 -11.33
C VAL A 293 -12.73 12.47 -11.05
N ALA A 294 -12.79 11.32 -10.35
CA ALA A 294 -14.05 10.69 -10.00
C ALA A 294 -14.90 11.54 -9.04
N LEU A 295 -14.26 12.21 -8.07
CA LEU A 295 -14.98 13.13 -7.18
C LEU A 295 -15.50 14.36 -7.92
N ASP A 296 -14.70 14.96 -8.80
CA ASP A 296 -15.13 16.12 -9.60
C ASP A 296 -16.33 15.78 -10.49
N ALA A 297 -16.27 14.65 -11.21
CA ALA A 297 -17.38 14.15 -12.01
C ALA A 297 -18.64 13.93 -11.15
N THR A 298 -18.47 13.38 -9.94
CA THR A 298 -19.57 13.17 -8.99
C THR A 298 -20.17 14.45 -8.45
N VAL A 299 -19.35 15.46 -8.16
CA VAL A 299 -19.85 16.79 -7.74
C VAL A 299 -20.66 17.41 -8.87
N LYS A 300 -20.15 17.37 -10.10
CA LYS A 300 -20.85 17.87 -11.30
C LYS A 300 -22.18 17.16 -11.53
N TYR A 301 -22.24 15.85 -11.30
CA TYR A 301 -23.49 15.07 -11.35
C TYR A 301 -24.46 15.47 -10.24
N CYS A 302 -24.01 15.52 -8.99
CA CYS A 302 -24.85 15.87 -7.83
C CYS A 302 -25.41 17.30 -7.89
N LEU A 303 -24.73 18.23 -8.55
CA LEU A 303 -25.19 19.60 -8.78
C LEU A 303 -26.35 19.67 -9.80
N LYS A 304 -26.43 18.71 -10.72
CA LYS A 304 -27.43 18.70 -11.82
C LYS A 304 -28.59 17.74 -11.55
N ARG A 305 -28.33 16.63 -10.86
CA ARG A 305 -29.32 15.57 -10.65
C ARG A 305 -30.33 16.00 -9.58
N GLU A 306 -31.60 16.01 -9.95
CA GLU A 306 -32.71 16.25 -9.03
C GLU A 306 -33.32 14.94 -8.51
N ALA A 307 -33.67 14.94 -7.22
CA ALA A 307 -34.48 13.92 -6.58
C ALA A 307 -35.24 14.54 -5.40
N PHE A 308 -36.48 14.12 -5.18
CA PHE A 308 -37.33 14.66 -4.10
C PHE A 308 -37.48 16.20 -4.16
N GLY A 309 -37.58 16.76 -5.37
CA GLY A 309 -37.82 18.20 -5.61
C GLY A 309 -36.63 19.12 -5.34
N ARG A 310 -35.41 18.59 -5.16
CA ARG A 310 -34.17 19.36 -4.97
C ARG A 310 -32.99 18.66 -5.66
N THR A 311 -31.87 19.36 -5.81
CA THR A 311 -30.64 18.73 -6.32
C THR A 311 -30.06 17.77 -5.28
N LEU A 312 -29.32 16.75 -5.71
CA LEU A 312 -28.68 15.81 -4.78
C LEU A 312 -27.71 16.52 -3.83
N ILE A 313 -27.00 17.55 -4.31
CA ILE A 313 -26.06 18.29 -3.47
C ILE A 313 -26.76 19.02 -2.30
N ASP A 314 -28.07 19.29 -2.38
CA ASP A 314 -28.85 19.92 -1.30
C ASP A 314 -29.06 19.00 -0.10
N GLN A 315 -28.86 17.70 -0.26
CA GLN A 315 -29.00 16.74 0.84
C GLN A 315 -27.73 16.72 1.73
N PRO A 316 -27.84 16.95 3.05
CA PRO A 316 -26.68 17.00 3.95
C PRO A 316 -25.82 15.72 3.94
N VAL A 317 -26.45 14.56 3.75
CA VAL A 317 -25.76 13.26 3.69
C VAL A 317 -24.82 13.17 2.47
N ILE A 318 -25.20 13.76 1.35
CA ILE A 318 -24.41 13.78 0.11
C ILE A 318 -23.19 14.69 0.30
N ARG A 319 -23.39 15.91 0.81
CA ARG A 319 -22.29 16.83 1.14
C ARG A 319 -21.31 16.22 2.13
N LYS A 320 -21.79 15.54 3.18
CA LYS A 320 -20.94 14.85 4.17
C LYS A 320 -20.07 13.78 3.54
N ARG A 321 -20.60 13.01 2.58
CA ARG A 321 -19.84 11.96 1.87
C ARG A 321 -18.77 12.56 0.97
N LEU A 322 -19.13 13.58 0.18
CA LEU A 322 -18.20 14.28 -0.70
C LEU A 322 -17.08 14.96 0.10
N ALA A 323 -17.40 15.67 1.19
CA ALA A 323 -16.41 16.32 2.06
C ALA A 323 -15.42 15.31 2.67
N LYS A 324 -15.90 14.14 3.11
CA LYS A 324 -15.03 13.07 3.63
C LYS A 324 -14.08 12.49 2.59
N CYS A 325 -14.49 12.43 1.32
CA CYS A 325 -13.63 11.95 0.24
C CYS A 325 -12.64 13.04 -0.19
N GLY A 326 -13.12 14.28 -0.32
CA GLY A 326 -12.28 15.44 -0.60
C GLY A 326 -11.15 15.60 0.42
N ALA A 327 -11.44 15.49 1.72
CA ALA A 327 -10.41 15.54 2.76
C ALA A 327 -9.29 14.49 2.57
N GLU A 328 -9.65 13.28 2.12
CA GLU A 328 -8.66 12.21 1.88
C GLU A 328 -7.81 12.49 0.64
N VAL A 329 -8.43 12.98 -0.43
CA VAL A 329 -7.72 13.35 -1.67
C VAL A 329 -6.76 14.52 -1.44
N GLU A 330 -7.19 15.57 -0.74
CA GLU A 330 -6.31 16.71 -0.44
C GLU A 330 -5.17 16.31 0.51
N THR A 331 -5.44 15.47 1.52
CA THR A 331 -4.38 14.96 2.41
C THR A 331 -3.36 14.12 1.63
N MET A 332 -3.84 13.26 0.71
CA MET A 332 -2.96 12.44 -0.12
C MET A 332 -2.13 13.31 -1.08
N THR A 333 -2.76 14.32 -1.68
CA THR A 333 -2.10 15.29 -2.58
C THR A 333 -0.94 15.97 -1.85
N ALA A 334 -1.19 16.56 -0.67
CA ALA A 334 -0.17 17.22 0.13
C ALA A 334 0.97 16.28 0.56
N TRP A 335 0.64 15.04 0.91
CA TRP A 335 1.66 14.05 1.28
C TRP A 335 2.57 13.69 0.09
N LEU A 336 2.00 13.51 -1.10
CA LEU A 336 2.76 13.19 -2.31
C LEU A 336 3.63 14.38 -2.78
N GLU A 337 3.12 15.61 -2.68
CA GLU A 337 3.91 16.82 -2.95
C GLU A 337 5.12 16.91 -2.01
N SER A 338 4.89 16.69 -0.70
CA SER A 338 5.96 16.66 0.29
C SER A 338 6.97 15.55 0.04
N LEU A 339 6.54 14.33 -0.33
CA LEU A 339 7.46 13.23 -0.63
C LEU A 339 8.30 13.52 -1.88
N SER A 340 7.68 14.06 -2.93
CA SER A 340 8.38 14.46 -4.17
C SER A 340 9.44 15.51 -3.88
N TYR A 341 9.10 16.52 -3.06
CA TYR A 341 10.06 17.54 -2.63
C TYR A 341 11.24 16.93 -1.84
N GLN A 342 10.96 16.02 -0.90
CA GLN A 342 12.01 15.36 -0.10
C GLN A 342 12.91 14.47 -0.97
N MET A 343 12.33 13.72 -1.92
CA MET A 343 13.09 12.92 -2.88
C MET A 343 14.08 13.79 -3.66
N HIS A 344 13.63 14.94 -4.16
CA HIS A 344 14.49 15.86 -4.90
C HIS A 344 15.60 16.49 -4.04
N LYS A 345 15.30 16.83 -2.78
CA LYS A 345 16.30 17.43 -1.87
C LYS A 345 17.28 16.44 -1.28
N MET A 346 17.06 15.14 -1.42
CA MET A 346 17.91 14.08 -0.90
C MET A 346 18.69 13.41 -2.03
N GLY A 347 19.90 12.94 -1.74
CA GLY A 347 20.61 12.07 -2.69
C GLY A 347 19.86 10.74 -2.86
N LYS A 348 19.88 10.15 -4.07
CA LYS A 348 19.09 8.94 -4.43
C LYS A 348 19.21 7.81 -3.41
N GLU A 349 20.42 7.42 -3.02
CA GLU A 349 20.64 6.34 -2.04
C GLU A 349 20.02 6.66 -0.68
N GLN A 350 20.13 7.92 -0.24
CA GLN A 350 19.56 8.37 1.03
C GLN A 350 18.03 8.41 0.96
N ALA A 351 17.47 8.88 -0.15
CA ALA A 351 16.04 8.90 -0.41
C ALA A 351 15.48 7.47 -0.41
N ASP A 352 16.10 6.54 -1.12
CA ASP A 352 15.67 5.14 -1.16
C ASP A 352 15.67 4.50 0.24
N ALA A 353 16.75 4.71 1.01
CA ALA A 353 16.89 4.13 2.34
C ALA A 353 15.91 4.71 3.36
N ARG A 354 15.64 6.02 3.33
CA ARG A 354 14.83 6.71 4.34
C ARG A 354 13.36 6.87 3.97
N LEU A 355 13.07 7.04 2.68
CA LEU A 355 11.73 7.31 2.17
C LEU A 355 11.06 6.06 1.58
N GLY A 356 11.80 4.99 1.24
CA GLY A 356 11.22 3.79 0.61
C GLY A 356 10.03 3.21 1.38
N GLY A 357 10.11 3.17 2.72
CA GLY A 357 8.99 2.75 3.58
C GLY A 357 7.80 3.73 3.54
N LEU A 358 8.05 5.03 3.53
CA LEU A 358 7.01 6.06 3.43
C LEU A 358 6.32 6.05 2.06
N ILE A 359 7.07 5.84 0.98
CA ILE A 359 6.55 5.71 -0.39
C ILE A 359 5.68 4.45 -0.50
N ALA A 360 6.08 3.33 0.11
CA ALA A 360 5.26 2.13 0.15
C ALA A 360 3.94 2.35 0.92
N LEU A 361 3.97 3.08 2.04
CA LEU A 361 2.76 3.48 2.77
C LEU A 361 1.88 4.43 1.94
N ALA A 362 2.49 5.40 1.27
CA ALA A 362 1.79 6.34 0.40
C ALA A 362 1.06 5.58 -0.72
N LYS A 363 1.70 4.63 -1.38
CA LYS A 363 1.09 3.76 -2.40
C LYS A 363 -0.09 2.97 -1.86
N ALA A 364 0.08 2.34 -0.71
CA ALA A 364 -1.00 1.58 -0.07
C ALA A 364 -2.19 2.48 0.32
N LYS A 365 -1.91 3.69 0.85
CA LYS A 365 -2.94 4.64 1.24
C LYS A 365 -3.64 5.22 0.01
N ALA A 366 -2.92 5.59 -1.04
CA ALA A 366 -3.47 6.13 -2.28
C ALA A 366 -4.47 5.17 -2.92
N GLY A 367 -4.16 3.87 -2.96
CA GLY A 367 -5.10 2.83 -3.40
C GLY A 367 -6.41 2.80 -2.58
N LYS A 368 -6.31 2.93 -1.24
CA LYS A 368 -7.50 3.02 -0.37
C LYS A 368 -8.30 4.31 -0.56
N VAL A 369 -7.62 5.42 -0.84
CA VAL A 369 -8.28 6.70 -1.14
C VAL A 369 -9.06 6.59 -2.45
N LEU A 370 -8.46 6.02 -3.49
CA LEU A 370 -9.15 5.72 -4.75
C LEU A 370 -10.37 4.81 -4.53
N GLU A 371 -10.21 3.71 -3.78
CA GLU A 371 -11.31 2.81 -3.43
C GLU A 371 -12.48 3.55 -2.79
N LYS A 372 -12.20 4.39 -1.79
CA LYS A 372 -13.21 5.14 -1.05
C LYS A 372 -13.92 6.15 -1.96
N CYS A 373 -13.17 6.87 -2.79
CA CYS A 373 -13.69 7.90 -3.69
C CYS A 373 -14.53 7.26 -4.81
N ALA A 374 -14.03 6.20 -5.45
CA ALA A 374 -14.75 5.47 -6.50
C ALA A 374 -16.04 4.85 -5.96
N SER A 375 -15.99 4.21 -4.78
CA SER A 375 -17.18 3.60 -4.17
C SER A 375 -18.23 4.66 -3.80
N CYS A 376 -17.77 5.84 -3.33
CA CYS A 376 -18.65 6.98 -3.08
C CYS A 376 -19.26 7.49 -4.40
N ALA A 377 -18.45 7.64 -5.45
CA ALA A 377 -18.89 8.10 -6.76
C ALA A 377 -19.98 7.19 -7.34
N VAL A 378 -19.76 5.87 -7.36
CA VAL A 378 -20.75 4.89 -7.84
C VAL A 378 -22.06 5.00 -7.06
N LEU A 379 -21.97 5.04 -5.73
CA LEU A 379 -23.14 5.16 -4.85
C LEU A 379 -23.96 6.43 -5.15
N LEU A 380 -23.29 7.56 -5.36
CA LEU A 380 -23.95 8.84 -5.60
C LEU A 380 -24.55 8.96 -7.01
N HIS A 381 -24.00 8.24 -7.99
CA HIS A 381 -24.60 8.13 -9.32
C HIS A 381 -25.80 7.16 -9.36
N GLY A 382 -25.98 6.33 -8.33
CA GLY A 382 -27.07 5.36 -8.26
C GLY A 382 -26.96 4.34 -9.38
N GLY A 383 -28.09 4.03 -10.05
CA GLY A 383 -28.09 3.07 -11.17
C GLY A 383 -27.17 3.47 -12.34
N ALA A 384 -27.01 4.78 -12.59
CA ALA A 384 -26.09 5.27 -13.61
C ALA A 384 -24.63 4.94 -13.27
N GLY A 385 -24.27 4.84 -11.98
CA GLY A 385 -22.92 4.49 -11.55
C GLY A 385 -22.49 3.06 -11.91
N TYR A 386 -23.41 2.22 -12.39
CA TYR A 386 -23.14 0.85 -12.86
C TYR A 386 -23.12 0.72 -14.38
N THR A 387 -23.37 1.79 -15.13
CA THR A 387 -23.41 1.73 -16.60
C THR A 387 -22.02 1.97 -17.19
N ARG A 388 -21.64 1.14 -18.17
CA ARG A 388 -20.42 1.32 -18.98
C ARG A 388 -20.57 2.40 -20.06
N SER A 389 -21.59 3.24 -19.96
CA SER A 389 -21.93 4.28 -20.92
C SER A 389 -22.64 5.44 -20.22
N GLY A 390 -22.69 6.59 -20.89
CA GLY A 390 -23.36 7.78 -20.40
C GLY A 390 -22.65 8.41 -19.20
N GLN A 391 -23.42 9.00 -18.29
CA GLN A 391 -22.87 9.86 -17.22
C GLN A 391 -22.08 9.09 -16.14
N GLY A 392 -22.25 7.78 -16.00
CA GLY A 392 -21.53 6.97 -15.01
C GLY A 392 -20.30 6.23 -15.54
N GLU A 393 -20.02 6.30 -16.84
CA GLU A 393 -18.96 5.52 -17.48
C GLU A 393 -17.57 5.77 -16.89
N LEU A 394 -17.23 7.03 -16.66
CA LEU A 394 -15.94 7.40 -16.04
C LEU A 394 -15.83 6.85 -14.61
N VAL A 395 -16.93 6.89 -13.87
CA VAL A 395 -17.00 6.40 -12.49
C VAL A 395 -16.92 4.88 -12.44
N GLU A 396 -17.57 4.19 -13.39
CA GLU A 396 -17.48 2.74 -13.54
C GLU A 396 -16.06 2.31 -13.94
N ASN A 397 -15.40 3.00 -14.86
CA ASN A 397 -14.00 2.75 -15.19
C ASN A 397 -13.06 2.98 -13.99
N THR A 398 -13.33 4.02 -13.19
CA THR A 398 -12.62 4.26 -11.93
C THR A 398 -12.87 3.13 -10.92
N ARG A 399 -14.12 2.63 -10.84
CA ARG A 399 -14.50 1.48 -9.99
C ARG A 399 -13.77 0.20 -10.41
N ILE A 400 -13.58 0.00 -11.71
CA ILE A 400 -12.81 -1.15 -12.19
C ILE A 400 -11.32 -0.96 -11.88
N SER A 401 -10.78 0.25 -12.06
CA SER A 401 -9.40 0.60 -11.71
C SER A 401 -9.09 0.47 -10.21
N ARG A 402 -10.09 0.59 -9.32
CA ARG A 402 -9.97 0.24 -7.90
C ARG A 402 -9.49 -1.20 -7.72
N GLU A 403 -10.01 -2.14 -8.49
CA GLU A 403 -9.74 -3.58 -8.29
C GLU A 403 -8.29 -3.92 -8.66
N THR A 404 -7.65 -3.14 -9.53
CA THR A 404 -6.23 -3.26 -9.90
C THR A 404 -5.31 -2.40 -9.03
N ALA A 405 -5.68 -1.17 -8.65
CA ALA A 405 -4.81 -0.30 -7.86
C ALA A 405 -4.85 -0.57 -6.35
N ALA A 406 -6.02 -0.90 -5.78
CA ALA A 406 -6.21 -1.05 -4.33
C ALA A 406 -5.96 -2.49 -3.83
N ARG A 407 -6.15 -3.50 -4.69
CA ARG A 407 -6.06 -4.92 -4.31
C ARG A 407 -4.82 -5.64 -4.83
N THR A 408 -4.06 -5.08 -5.78
CA THR A 408 -2.80 -5.69 -6.22
C THR A 408 -1.71 -5.35 -5.21
N PRO A 409 -1.23 -6.33 -4.42
CA PRO A 409 -0.23 -6.07 -3.41
C PRO A 409 1.12 -5.92 -4.11
N GLU A 410 1.51 -4.69 -4.43
CA GLU A 410 2.95 -4.37 -4.48
C GLU A 410 3.48 -4.32 -3.05
N GLN A 411 3.45 -5.48 -2.38
CA GLN A 411 4.07 -5.79 -1.09
C GLN A 411 3.95 -4.77 0.07
N PRO A 412 2.92 -3.91 0.27
CA PRO A 412 3.04 -2.90 1.32
C PRO A 412 2.84 -3.51 2.71
N GLN A 413 2.11 -4.64 2.80
CA GLN A 413 1.70 -5.19 4.10
C GLN A 413 2.81 -6.02 4.78
N GLN A 414 3.84 -6.46 4.05
CA GLN A 414 4.96 -7.23 4.61
C GLN A 414 6.29 -6.45 4.65
N VAL A 415 6.44 -5.36 3.89
CA VAL A 415 7.69 -4.57 3.86
C VAL A 415 7.78 -3.59 5.05
N PHE A 416 6.73 -3.45 5.87
CA PHE A 416 6.83 -2.77 7.17
C PHE A 416 7.45 -3.67 8.25
N ILE A 417 8.58 -4.31 7.92
CA ILE A 417 9.60 -4.58 8.94
C ILE A 417 10.50 -3.36 8.84
N MET A 418 10.33 -2.38 9.73
CA MET A 418 11.36 -1.36 9.93
C MET A 418 12.70 -2.10 10.05
N PRO A 419 13.66 -1.93 9.13
CA PRO A 419 14.99 -2.46 9.33
C PRO A 419 15.57 -1.68 10.52
N GLY A 420 15.44 -2.24 11.72
CA GLY A 420 15.86 -1.59 12.95
C GLY A 420 14.78 -1.17 13.95
N ALA A 421 13.51 -1.58 13.81
CA ALA A 421 12.69 -1.63 15.03
C ALA A 421 13.32 -2.71 15.94
N PRO A 422 13.80 -2.37 17.14
CA PRO A 422 14.40 -3.37 18.02
C PRO A 422 13.34 -4.46 18.28
N ARG A 423 13.63 -5.69 17.85
CA ARG A 423 12.85 -6.85 18.29
C ARG A 423 12.91 -6.86 19.82
N TYR A 424 11.78 -7.11 20.46
CA TYR A 424 11.74 -7.25 21.92
C TYR A 424 12.81 -8.26 22.35
N THR A 425 13.69 -7.82 23.25
CA THR A 425 14.77 -8.63 23.80
C THR A 425 14.19 -9.62 24.80
N THR A 426 14.81 -10.78 24.95
CA THR A 426 14.40 -11.76 25.97
C THR A 426 14.49 -11.19 27.39
N GLU A 427 15.34 -10.18 27.61
CA GLU A 427 15.45 -9.43 28.88
C GLU A 427 14.12 -8.81 29.32
N LEU A 428 13.22 -8.47 28.38
CA LEU A 428 11.89 -7.96 28.74
C LEU A 428 11.00 -9.01 29.41
N MET A 429 11.29 -10.30 29.23
CA MET A 429 10.60 -11.38 29.95
C MET A 429 11.05 -11.50 31.41
N ASP A 430 12.10 -10.78 31.82
CA ASP A 430 12.60 -10.79 33.20
C ASP A 430 11.95 -9.71 34.07
N VAL A 431 11.22 -8.78 33.44
CA VAL A 431 10.40 -7.79 34.15
C VAL A 431 9.21 -8.49 34.83
N PRO A 432 8.95 -8.25 36.13
CA PRO A 432 7.81 -8.81 36.86
C PRO A 432 6.49 -8.51 36.15
N GLY A 433 5.58 -9.48 36.11
CA GLY A 433 4.28 -9.31 35.46
C GLY A 433 4.29 -9.30 33.92
N MET A 434 5.44 -9.54 33.27
CA MET A 434 5.51 -9.69 31.81
C MET A 434 5.20 -11.12 31.32
N LYS A 435 5.61 -12.16 32.06
CA LYS A 435 5.39 -13.57 31.70
C LYS A 435 4.48 -14.27 32.69
N PHE A 436 3.78 -15.31 32.24
CA PHE A 436 3.01 -16.16 33.13
C PHE A 436 3.90 -17.17 33.87
N ARG A 437 3.54 -17.47 35.13
CA ARG A 437 4.16 -18.51 35.95
C ARG A 437 3.65 -19.90 35.55
N ILE A 438 4.32 -20.49 34.56
CA ILE A 438 3.95 -21.79 33.98
C ILE A 438 4.18 -22.97 34.94
N ASP A 439 4.97 -22.76 35.99
CA ASP A 439 5.27 -23.72 37.06
C ASP A 439 4.08 -23.95 38.02
N ILE A 440 3.09 -23.06 38.03
CA ILE A 440 1.91 -23.16 38.88
C ILE A 440 0.80 -23.92 38.13
N PRO A 441 0.42 -25.15 38.53
CA PRO A 441 -0.54 -25.96 37.77
C PRO A 441 -2.00 -25.51 37.95
N ASP A 442 -2.36 -24.95 39.11
CA ASP A 442 -3.71 -24.48 39.39
C ASP A 442 -4.01 -23.18 38.60
N PRO A 443 -5.05 -23.16 37.73
CA PRO A 443 -5.37 -22.00 36.90
C PRO A 443 -5.64 -20.72 37.68
N LYS A 444 -6.27 -20.82 38.84
CA LYS A 444 -6.64 -19.66 39.67
C LYS A 444 -5.41 -19.10 40.36
N GLN A 445 -4.58 -19.95 40.97
CA GLN A 445 -3.32 -19.54 41.59
C GLN A 445 -2.35 -18.96 40.57
N ARG A 446 -2.32 -19.48 39.33
CA ARG A 446 -1.48 -18.93 38.26
C ARG A 446 -1.83 -17.50 37.90
N ILE A 447 -3.12 -17.21 37.75
CA ILE A 447 -3.59 -15.85 37.46
C ILE A 447 -3.38 -14.94 38.67
N GLN A 448 -3.60 -15.45 39.89
CA GLN A 448 -3.35 -14.67 41.10
C GLN A 448 -1.87 -14.28 41.22
N ALA A 449 -0.94 -15.21 40.94
CA ALA A 449 0.49 -14.93 40.93
C ALA A 449 0.86 -13.82 39.91
N TYR A 450 0.19 -13.80 38.75
CA TYR A 450 0.37 -12.73 37.76
C TYR A 450 -0.10 -11.36 38.29
N ILE A 451 -1.23 -11.31 38.99
CA ILE A 451 -1.74 -10.09 39.64
C ILE A 451 -0.76 -9.62 40.74
N ASP A 452 -0.28 -10.55 41.57
CA ASP A 452 0.61 -10.26 42.69
C ASP A 452 1.99 -9.76 42.21
N GLU A 453 2.53 -10.30 41.12
CA GLU A 453 3.78 -9.80 40.50
C GLU A 453 3.61 -8.40 39.92
N TYR A 454 2.43 -8.08 39.36
CA TYR A 454 2.09 -6.73 38.89
C TYR A 454 1.97 -5.71 40.05
N ALA A 455 1.65 -6.19 41.25
CA ALA A 455 1.55 -5.37 42.45
C ALA A 455 2.91 -4.99 43.06
N ASN A 456 4.03 -5.57 42.59
CA ASN A 456 5.36 -5.26 43.09
C ASN A 456 6.04 -4.18 42.21
N PRO A 457 6.21 -2.92 42.70
CA PRO A 457 6.66 -1.79 41.87
C PRO A 457 8.12 -1.83 41.45
N SER A 458 8.96 -2.69 42.05
CA SER A 458 10.41 -2.60 41.91
C SER A 458 11.00 -3.72 41.06
N HIS A 459 11.61 -3.34 39.94
CA HIS A 459 12.54 -4.20 39.20
C HIS A 459 13.79 -3.40 38.85
N ASN A 460 14.97 -3.88 39.25
CA ASN A 460 16.26 -3.20 39.05
C ASN A 460 16.29 -1.73 39.50
N GLY A 461 15.62 -1.41 40.61
CA GLY A 461 15.61 -0.06 41.20
C GLY A 461 14.81 1.00 40.42
N LYS A 462 14.01 0.60 39.42
CA LYS A 462 13.10 1.50 38.70
C LYS A 462 11.65 1.18 39.03
N THR A 463 10.90 2.21 39.43
CA THR A 463 9.44 2.16 39.63
C THR A 463 8.75 2.33 38.28
N PHE A 464 7.87 1.40 37.90
CA PHE A 464 7.05 1.52 36.69
C PHE A 464 5.63 1.97 37.06
N GLU A 465 5.24 3.19 36.65
CA GLU A 465 3.92 3.77 36.92
C GLU A 465 3.03 3.71 35.68
N GLY A 466 2.27 2.61 35.56
CA GLY A 466 1.36 2.34 34.44
C GLY A 466 -0.06 2.83 34.71
N ILE A 467 -0.82 3.17 33.66
CA ILE A 467 -2.24 3.56 33.78
C ILE A 467 -3.15 2.44 34.33
N ASP A 468 -2.64 1.22 34.34
CA ASP A 468 -3.27 -0.02 34.74
C ASP A 468 -2.84 -0.49 36.13
N GLU A 469 -1.85 0.15 36.73
CA GLU A 469 -1.38 -0.16 38.09
C GLU A 469 -2.49 0.00 39.15
N PRO A 470 -3.28 1.10 39.18
CA PRO A 470 -4.38 1.23 40.15
C PRO A 470 -5.47 0.17 39.96
N LEU A 471 -5.65 -0.31 38.73
CA LEU A 471 -6.60 -1.37 38.42
C LEU A 471 -6.12 -2.69 39.03
N MET A 472 -4.88 -3.07 38.74
CA MET A 472 -4.29 -4.36 39.09
C MET A 472 -4.02 -4.49 40.60
N ARG A 473 -3.73 -3.39 41.30
CA ARG A 473 -3.41 -3.41 42.73
C ARG A 473 -4.62 -3.38 43.64
N GLU A 474 -5.58 -2.53 43.31
CA GLU A 474 -6.59 -2.13 44.30
C GLU A 474 -8.01 -2.50 43.88
N CYS A 475 -8.26 -2.66 42.58
CA CYS A 475 -9.62 -2.63 42.05
C CYS A 475 -10.12 -3.96 41.48
N ILE A 476 -9.26 -4.78 40.86
CA ILE A 476 -9.66 -6.05 40.26
C ILE A 476 -9.35 -7.23 41.18
N ARG A 477 -10.30 -8.16 41.33
CA ARG A 477 -10.14 -9.38 42.14
C ARG A 477 -10.54 -10.61 41.35
N LEU A 478 -9.72 -11.66 41.40
CA LEU A 478 -10.02 -12.94 40.74
C LEU A 478 -11.00 -13.77 41.60
N ILE A 479 -12.13 -14.16 41.02
CA ILE A 479 -13.15 -14.98 41.69
C ILE A 479 -12.94 -16.46 41.36
N SER A 480 -12.82 -16.80 40.07
CA SER A 480 -12.64 -18.18 39.61
C SER A 480 -11.91 -18.25 38.27
N ALA A 481 -11.28 -19.40 38.00
CA ALA A 481 -10.63 -19.70 36.73
C ALA A 481 -10.73 -21.20 36.42
N THR A 482 -10.85 -21.57 35.15
CA THR A 482 -10.83 -22.95 34.65
C THR A 482 -9.59 -23.23 33.79
N GLY A 483 -9.16 -24.48 33.73
CA GLY A 483 -8.04 -24.93 32.89
C GLY A 483 -8.49 -25.49 31.53
N PRO A 484 -7.54 -25.88 30.65
CA PRO A 484 -7.82 -26.56 29.39
C PRO A 484 -8.69 -27.83 29.58
N PRO A 485 -9.55 -28.21 28.60
CA PRO A 485 -9.60 -27.70 27.23
C PRO A 485 -10.45 -26.43 27.05
N LYS A 486 -11.17 -25.98 28.08
CA LYS A 486 -12.02 -24.78 28.04
C LYS A 486 -11.65 -23.81 29.16
N VAL A 487 -10.90 -22.77 28.80
CA VAL A 487 -10.41 -21.77 29.76
C VAL A 487 -11.36 -20.58 29.85
N SER A 488 -11.76 -20.26 31.07
CA SER A 488 -12.61 -19.14 31.41
C SER A 488 -12.22 -18.57 32.77
N CYS A 489 -12.43 -17.29 32.98
CA CYS A 489 -12.10 -16.60 34.23
C CYS A 489 -13.19 -15.60 34.59
N VAL A 490 -13.39 -15.41 35.88
CA VAL A 490 -14.33 -14.44 36.42
C VAL A 490 -13.59 -13.52 37.38
N PHE A 491 -13.69 -12.22 37.13
CA PHE A 491 -13.14 -11.18 38.00
C PHE A 491 -14.26 -10.32 38.56
N GLU A 492 -13.97 -9.63 39.66
CA GLU A 492 -14.85 -8.66 40.28
C GLU A 492 -14.13 -7.31 40.39
N LEU A 493 -14.88 -6.22 40.17
CA LEU A 493 -14.40 -4.86 40.32
C LEU A 493 -15.50 -3.95 40.87
N GLU A 494 -15.14 -3.08 41.81
CA GLU A 494 -15.98 -1.96 42.24
C GLU A 494 -15.58 -0.70 41.47
N VAL A 495 -16.55 -0.02 40.84
CA VAL A 495 -16.28 1.12 39.96
C VAL A 495 -15.95 2.35 40.80
N THR A 496 -14.66 2.70 40.85
CA THR A 496 -14.17 3.84 41.63
C THR A 496 -14.21 5.16 40.84
N PRO A 497 -14.10 6.32 41.53
CA PRO A 497 -14.05 7.63 40.87
C PRO A 497 -12.90 7.76 39.85
N GLN A 498 -11.76 7.11 40.08
CA GLN A 498 -10.57 7.22 39.21
C GLN A 498 -10.82 6.69 37.79
N PHE A 499 -11.75 5.76 37.63
CA PHE A 499 -12.13 5.20 36.33
C PHE A 499 -13.37 5.86 35.74
N SER A 500 -13.91 6.88 36.39
CA SER A 500 -15.18 7.52 36.04
C SER A 500 -14.99 8.92 35.44
N ASN A 501 -15.89 9.31 34.55
CA ASN A 501 -15.95 10.66 33.99
C ASN A 501 -16.77 11.61 34.89
N ARG A 502 -16.81 12.90 34.54
CA ARG A 502 -17.56 13.93 35.29
C ARG A 502 -19.07 13.67 35.44
N MET A 503 -19.63 12.77 34.65
CA MET A 503 -21.04 12.37 34.74
C MET A 503 -21.26 11.15 35.66
N GLY A 504 -20.22 10.68 36.35
CA GLY A 504 -20.30 9.52 37.26
C GLY A 504 -20.41 8.17 36.53
N ASN A 505 -20.07 8.11 35.24
CA ASN A 505 -20.00 6.87 34.48
C ASN A 505 -18.55 6.47 34.23
N MET A 506 -18.24 5.18 34.27
CA MET A 506 -16.94 4.64 33.91
C MET A 506 -16.56 5.09 32.50
N HIS A 507 -15.35 5.62 32.35
CA HIS A 507 -14.83 6.12 31.09
C HIS A 507 -14.66 4.96 30.10
N GLY A 508 -15.00 5.16 28.82
CA GLY A 508 -14.88 4.11 27.80
C GLY A 508 -13.46 3.54 27.69
N GLY A 509 -12.44 4.39 27.80
CA GLY A 509 -11.04 3.97 27.87
C GLY A 509 -10.71 3.11 29.10
N ALA A 510 -11.36 3.35 30.26
CA ALA A 510 -11.17 2.53 31.45
C ALA A 510 -11.83 1.16 31.31
N ILE A 511 -13.02 1.09 30.68
CA ILE A 511 -13.68 -0.17 30.35
C ILE A 511 -12.80 -1.00 29.40
N ALA A 512 -12.23 -0.37 28.37
CA ALA A 512 -11.32 -1.02 27.44
C ALA A 512 -10.06 -1.54 28.15
N LEU A 513 -9.47 -0.75 29.04
CA LEU A 513 -8.32 -1.15 29.85
C LEU A 513 -8.60 -2.40 30.70
N VAL A 514 -9.74 -2.41 31.40
CA VAL A 514 -10.14 -3.56 32.23
C VAL A 514 -10.37 -4.80 31.38
N PHE A 515 -10.99 -4.67 30.20
CA PHE A 515 -11.12 -5.79 29.28
C PHE A 515 -9.78 -6.29 28.77
N ASP A 516 -8.84 -5.40 28.42
CA ASP A 516 -7.50 -5.79 28.00
C ASP A 516 -6.83 -6.67 29.07
N MET A 517 -6.78 -6.18 30.31
CA MET A 517 -6.14 -6.91 31.40
C MET A 517 -6.84 -8.24 31.73
N ALA A 518 -8.16 -8.22 31.91
CA ALA A 518 -8.92 -9.41 32.31
C ALA A 518 -8.86 -10.53 31.25
N THR A 519 -8.90 -10.19 29.97
CA THR A 519 -8.80 -11.18 28.87
C THR A 519 -7.36 -11.64 28.62
N THR A 520 -6.37 -10.81 28.92
CA THR A 520 -4.95 -11.22 28.92
C THR A 520 -4.70 -12.27 29.99
N MET A 521 -5.11 -12.00 31.23
CA MET A 521 -4.98 -12.93 32.34
C MET A 521 -5.72 -14.24 32.10
N CYS A 522 -6.86 -14.19 31.42
CA CYS A 522 -7.65 -15.38 31.08
C CYS A 522 -6.87 -16.40 30.22
N GLN A 523 -5.81 -15.99 29.51
CA GLN A 523 -5.00 -16.91 28.71
C GLN A 523 -3.93 -17.67 29.51
N ALA A 524 -3.61 -17.21 30.73
CA ALA A 524 -2.52 -17.78 31.53
C ALA A 524 -2.60 -19.32 31.71
N PRO A 525 -3.78 -19.96 31.84
CA PRO A 525 -3.87 -21.41 31.95
C PRO A 525 -3.38 -22.19 30.71
N TYR A 526 -3.36 -21.58 29.52
CA TYR A 526 -2.79 -22.21 28.31
C TYR A 526 -1.28 -21.98 28.13
N ALA A 527 -0.69 -21.08 28.92
CA ALA A 527 0.70 -20.69 28.76
C ALA A 527 1.66 -21.85 29.07
N ARG A 528 2.63 -22.07 28.18
CA ARG A 528 3.81 -22.93 28.32
C ARG A 528 5.02 -22.21 27.75
N GLU A 529 6.24 -22.65 28.08
CA GLU A 529 7.48 -21.92 27.75
C GLU A 529 7.62 -21.61 26.24
N ASP A 530 7.10 -22.48 25.38
CA ASP A 530 7.14 -22.39 23.92
C ASP A 530 5.82 -21.90 23.29
N PHE A 531 4.78 -21.62 24.08
CA PHE A 531 3.46 -21.22 23.56
C PHE A 531 2.76 -20.30 24.53
N TRP A 532 2.56 -19.05 24.11
CA TRP A 532 1.88 -17.99 24.87
C TRP A 532 2.39 -17.80 26.30
N TRP A 533 3.69 -18.03 26.53
CA TRP A 533 4.35 -17.71 27.80
C TRP A 533 4.22 -16.24 28.19
N PHE A 534 4.18 -15.38 27.17
CA PHE A 534 3.81 -13.97 27.23
C PHE A 534 2.35 -13.82 26.80
N GLY A 535 1.57 -12.97 27.47
CA GLY A 535 0.13 -12.73 27.21
C GLY A 535 -0.23 -12.11 25.86
N GLY A 536 0.77 -11.92 24.99
CA GLY A 536 0.65 -11.36 23.65
C GLY A 536 0.38 -9.86 23.67
N VAL A 537 0.37 -9.26 22.48
CA VAL A 537 -0.07 -7.87 22.30
C VAL A 537 -1.44 -7.80 21.66
N SER A 538 -2.19 -6.78 22.05
CA SER A 538 -3.53 -6.51 21.56
C SER A 538 -3.46 -6.16 20.06
N ARG A 539 -4.03 -7.03 19.21
CA ARG A 539 -4.16 -6.79 17.76
C ARG A 539 -5.41 -5.99 17.45
N THR A 540 -6.52 -6.39 18.08
CA THR A 540 -7.78 -5.64 18.06
C THR A 540 -8.52 -5.89 19.37
N LEU A 541 -9.04 -4.82 19.98
CA LEU A 541 -9.98 -4.92 21.10
C LEU A 541 -11.25 -4.15 20.73
N ASN A 542 -12.31 -4.90 20.41
CA ASN A 542 -13.59 -4.33 20.01
C ASN A 542 -14.52 -4.35 21.22
N VAL A 543 -14.89 -3.18 21.74
CA VAL A 543 -15.78 -3.06 22.90
C VAL A 543 -17.13 -2.49 22.45
N THR A 544 -18.21 -3.17 22.81
CA THR A 544 -19.58 -2.69 22.62
C THR A 544 -20.17 -2.29 23.98
N TYR A 545 -20.56 -1.03 24.09
CA TYR A 545 -21.16 -0.45 25.29
C TYR A 545 -22.68 -0.53 25.17
N LEU A 546 -23.31 -1.36 26.00
CA LEU A 546 -24.76 -1.56 25.95
C LEU A 546 -25.48 -0.65 26.95
N ARG A 547 -24.89 -0.45 28.14
CA ARG A 547 -25.48 0.30 29.24
C ARG A 547 -24.42 1.11 29.99
N PRO A 548 -24.80 2.24 30.63
CA PRO A 548 -23.87 3.01 31.45
C PRO A 548 -23.37 2.17 32.64
N VAL A 549 -22.07 2.20 32.87
CA VAL A 549 -21.44 1.62 34.06
C VAL A 549 -21.26 2.73 35.09
N ARG A 550 -22.09 2.81 36.12
CA ARG A 550 -22.05 3.93 37.09
C ARG A 550 -21.02 3.70 38.20
N MET A 551 -20.48 4.79 38.71
CA MET A 551 -19.63 4.81 39.90
C MET A 551 -20.34 4.16 41.10
N GLY A 552 -19.60 3.37 41.89
CA GLY A 552 -20.11 2.61 43.03
C GLY A 552 -20.78 1.27 42.68
N MET A 553 -20.98 0.97 41.39
CA MET A 553 -21.47 -0.36 41.00
C MET A 553 -20.40 -1.43 41.21
N ARG A 554 -20.84 -2.63 41.60
CA ARG A 554 -19.99 -3.83 41.59
C ARG A 554 -20.27 -4.61 40.32
N ILE A 555 -19.22 -4.83 39.54
CA ILE A 555 -19.31 -5.52 38.26
C ILE A 555 -18.54 -6.84 38.31
N GLU A 556 -19.10 -7.83 37.64
CA GLU A 556 -18.46 -9.11 37.37
C GLU A 556 -17.98 -9.12 35.91
N ILE A 557 -16.73 -9.51 35.69
CA ILE A 557 -16.07 -9.55 34.39
C ILE A 557 -15.83 -11.01 34.04
N ARG A 558 -16.60 -11.52 33.08
CA ARG A 558 -16.48 -12.90 32.60
C ARG A 558 -15.65 -12.94 31.33
N CYS A 559 -14.57 -13.68 31.34
CA CYS A 559 -13.71 -13.89 30.19
C CYS A 559 -13.72 -15.36 29.78
N GLU A 560 -13.73 -15.62 28.47
CA GLU A 560 -13.67 -16.96 27.89
C GLU A 560 -12.75 -16.95 26.68
N VAL A 561 -11.77 -17.86 26.67
CA VAL A 561 -10.91 -18.07 25.50
C VAL A 561 -11.70 -18.88 24.48
N LEU A 562 -12.04 -18.27 23.34
CA LEU A 562 -12.81 -18.90 22.28
C LEU A 562 -11.93 -19.77 21.38
N GLN A 563 -10.75 -19.25 21.04
CA GLN A 563 -9.79 -19.92 20.18
C GLN A 563 -8.38 -19.46 20.53
N MET A 564 -7.41 -20.40 20.51
CA MET A 564 -6.01 -20.10 20.78
C MET A 564 -5.13 -20.96 19.86
N GLY A 565 -4.47 -20.32 18.89
CA GLY A 565 -3.47 -20.94 18.01
C GLY A 565 -2.09 -20.32 18.24
N ASP A 566 -1.06 -20.80 17.55
CA ASP A 566 0.34 -20.43 17.82
C ASP A 566 0.66 -18.93 17.67
N ARG A 567 -0.12 -18.20 16.88
CA ARG A 567 0.10 -16.76 16.59
C ARG A 567 -1.05 -15.84 16.96
N LEU A 568 -2.27 -16.36 17.07
CA LEU A 568 -3.48 -15.56 17.33
C LEU A 568 -4.34 -16.26 18.39
N ALA A 569 -4.84 -15.47 19.34
CA ALA A 569 -5.84 -15.90 20.31
C ALA A 569 -7.03 -14.93 20.28
N THR A 570 -8.24 -15.48 20.40
CA THR A 570 -9.50 -14.73 20.44
C THR A 570 -10.18 -15.02 21.76
N ILE A 571 -10.43 -13.96 22.54
CA ILE A 571 -11.01 -14.02 23.87
C ILE A 571 -12.24 -13.12 23.90
N ARG A 572 -13.34 -13.62 24.47
CA ARG A 572 -14.55 -12.83 24.70
C ARG A 572 -14.61 -12.38 26.15
N GLY A 573 -15.03 -11.14 26.37
CA GLY A 573 -15.26 -10.57 27.69
C GLY A 573 -16.68 -10.02 27.84
N GLU A 574 -17.26 -10.14 29.03
CA GLU A 574 -18.55 -9.53 29.38
C GLU A 574 -18.47 -8.84 30.74
N PHE A 575 -18.94 -7.60 30.83
CA PHE A 575 -19.23 -6.94 32.09
C PHE A 575 -20.69 -7.19 32.45
N ARG A 576 -20.92 -7.66 33.67
CA ARG A 576 -22.26 -7.88 34.22
C ARG A 576 -22.41 -7.12 35.53
N ASP A 577 -23.56 -6.52 35.73
CA ASP A 577 -23.91 -5.98 37.05
C ASP A 577 -24.04 -7.15 38.03
N LYS A 578 -23.36 -7.08 39.18
CA LYS A 578 -23.42 -8.11 40.21
C LYS A 578 -24.80 -8.16 40.89
N ALA A 579 -25.53 -7.05 40.91
CA ALA A 579 -26.83 -6.97 41.59
C ALA A 579 -27.96 -7.67 40.81
N ASP A 580 -28.01 -7.49 39.48
CA ASP A 580 -29.12 -7.99 38.65
C ASP A 580 -28.67 -8.90 37.48
N GLY A 581 -27.37 -9.12 37.30
CA GLY A 581 -26.79 -10.01 36.29
C GLY A 581 -26.83 -9.48 34.85
N ARG A 582 -27.33 -8.25 34.62
CA ARG A 582 -27.47 -7.68 33.27
C ARG A 582 -26.11 -7.36 32.67
N VAL A 583 -26.00 -7.63 31.36
CA VAL A 583 -24.78 -7.31 30.59
C VAL A 583 -24.71 -5.81 30.34
N LEU A 584 -23.59 -5.21 30.72
CA LEU A 584 -23.33 -3.78 30.59
C LEU A 584 -22.47 -3.47 29.35
N CYS A 585 -21.42 -4.26 29.16
CA CYS A 585 -20.48 -4.14 28.04
C CYS A 585 -20.04 -5.54 27.61
N VAL A 586 -19.68 -5.69 26.33
CA VAL A 586 -19.06 -6.91 25.81
C VAL A 586 -17.83 -6.56 24.98
N CYS A 587 -16.85 -7.46 24.95
CA CYS A 587 -15.69 -7.30 24.09
C CYS A 587 -15.33 -8.59 23.33
N GLU A 588 -14.71 -8.39 22.17
CA GLU A 588 -13.91 -9.40 21.49
C GLU A 588 -12.47 -8.89 21.41
N HIS A 589 -11.55 -9.67 21.95
CA HIS A 589 -10.15 -9.34 22.04
C HIS A 589 -9.33 -10.35 21.25
N ASN A 590 -8.69 -9.87 20.18
CA ASN A 590 -7.72 -10.64 19.43
C ASN A 590 -6.31 -10.24 19.89
N LYS A 591 -5.58 -11.20 20.43
CA LYS A 591 -4.18 -11.08 20.86
C LYS A 591 -3.27 -11.76 19.84
N VAL A 592 -2.06 -11.25 19.66
CA VAL A 592 -1.03 -11.88 18.84
C VAL A 592 0.25 -12.15 19.63
N SER A 593 0.86 -13.30 19.38
CA SER A 593 2.12 -13.70 20.01
C SER A 593 3.30 -12.92 19.41
N ILE A 594 4.31 -12.60 20.24
CA ILE A 594 5.53 -11.90 19.84
C ILE A 594 6.70 -12.90 19.76
N GLN A 595 7.49 -12.80 18.70
CA GLN A 595 8.77 -13.50 18.60
C GLN A 595 9.90 -12.65 19.18
N PHE A 596 10.46 -13.08 20.31
CA PHE A 596 11.59 -12.43 20.96
C PHE A 596 12.91 -12.82 20.31
N LYS A 597 13.90 -11.91 20.31
CA LYS A 597 15.22 -12.14 19.72
C LYS A 597 15.97 -13.22 20.52
N GLY A 598 16.33 -14.35 19.89
CA GLY A 598 17.13 -15.42 20.51
C GLY A 598 16.37 -16.72 20.78
N LYS A 599 15.03 -16.75 20.71
CA LYS A 599 14.28 -18.01 20.62
C LYS A 599 14.24 -18.46 19.16
N SER A 600 14.87 -19.61 18.86
CA SER A 600 14.63 -20.30 17.59
C SER A 600 13.21 -20.83 17.60
N VAL A 601 12.42 -20.46 16.60
CA VAL A 601 11.10 -21.04 16.38
C VAL A 601 11.32 -22.31 15.54
N LEU A 602 10.92 -23.47 16.08
CA LEU A 602 10.68 -24.67 15.27
C LEU A 602 9.47 -24.45 14.37
#